data_AF-A0A3B0V6Z5-F1
#
_entry.id   AF-A0A3B0V6Z5-F1
#
_cell.length_a   1.000
_cell.length_b   1.000
_cell.length_c   1.000
_cell.angle_alpha   90.00
_cell.angle_beta   90.00
_cell.angle_gamma   90.00
#
_symmetry.space_group_name_H-M   'P 1'
#
loop_
_entity.id
_entity.type
_entity.pdbx_description
1 polymer ?
#
loop_
_entity_poly.entity_id
_entity_poly.type
_entity_poly.pdbx_seq_one_letter_code
_entity_poly.pdbx_strand_id
1 'polypeptide(L)' 'MILVTGASGIVGAQLIRTLVDDQKEVKAIKRGSSDTSWTNDINNKVEWVEADLLDLYAL' A
#
# COMPACT_ATOMS: atom_id res chain seq x y z
N MET A 1 -3.02 6.60 11.06
CA MET A 1 -2.19 6.14 9.91
C MET A 1 -1.56 4.77 10.16
N ILE A 2 -1.76 3.82 9.23
CA ILE A 2 -1.17 2.46 9.21
C ILE A 2 -0.30 2.32 7.97
N LEU A 3 0.95 1.87 8.14
CA LEU A 3 1.87 1.59 7.04
C LEU A 3 1.75 0.12 6.60
N VAL A 4 1.49 -0.12 5.32
CA VAL A 4 1.40 -1.46 4.73
C VAL A 4 2.57 -1.70 3.79
N THR A 5 3.39 -2.71 4.13
CA THR A 5 4.44 -3.25 3.26
C THR A 5 3.89 -4.39 2.41
N GLY A 6 4.48 -4.66 1.24
CA GLY A 6 3.99 -5.71 0.35
C GLY A 6 2.57 -5.42 -0.19
N ALA A 7 2.21 -4.13 -0.25
CA ALA A 7 0.89 -3.63 -0.62
C ALA A 7 0.42 -4.06 -2.02
N SER A 8 1.36 -4.27 -2.94
CA SER A 8 1.11 -4.79 -4.29
C SER A 8 0.81 -6.30 -4.33
N GLY A 9 1.01 -7.03 -3.23
CA GLY A 9 0.73 -8.46 -3.12
C GLY A 9 -0.73 -8.76 -2.77
N ILE A 10 -1.15 -10.03 -2.89
CA ILE A 10 -2.57 -10.42 -2.72
C ILE A 10 -3.04 -10.05 -1.32
N VAL A 11 -2.24 -10.44 -0.33
CA VAL A 11 -2.53 -10.22 1.09
C VAL A 11 -2.48 -8.73 1.42
N GLY A 12 -1.47 -8.01 0.90
CA GLY A 12 -1.34 -6.57 1.12
C GLY A 12 -2.53 -5.79 0.55
N ALA A 13 -2.93 -6.09 -0.68
CA ALA A 13 -4.09 -5.47 -1.33
C ALA A 13 -5.39 -5.72 -0.56
N GLN A 14 -5.61 -6.95 -0.09
CA GLN A 14 -6.80 -7.28 0.68
C GLN A 14 -6.81 -6.62 2.06
N LEU A 15 -5.64 -6.56 2.72
CA LEU A 15 -5.48 -5.83 3.98
C LEU A 15 -5.82 -4.35 3.80
N ILE A 16 -5.30 -3.71 2.75
CA ILE A 16 -5.60 -2.30 2.45
C ILE A 16 -7.09 -2.09 2.27
N ARG A 17 -7.79 -2.96 1.54
CA ARG A 17 -9.26 -2.89 1.39
C ARG A 17 -9.96 -2.91 2.74
N THR A 18 -9.65 -3.89 3.60
CA THR A 18 -10.25 -3.98 4.93
C THR A 18 -9.99 -2.72 5.77
N LEU A 19 -8.76 -2.20 5.75
CA LEU A 19 -8.42 -0.98 6.49
C LEU A 19 -9.15 0.25 5.96
N VAL A 20 -9.30 0.38 4.65
CA VAL A 20 -10.03 1.47 4.00
C VAL A 20 -11.53 1.39 4.31
N ASP A 21 -12.11 0.19 4.30
CA ASP A 21 -13.52 -0.04 4.65
C ASP A 21 -13.78 0.31 6.13
N ASP A 22 -12.82 0.03 7.00
CA ASP A 22 -12.82 0.42 8.42
C ASP A 22 -12.49 1.91 8.67
N GLN A 23 -12.45 2.72 7.59
CA GLN A 23 -12.13 4.16 7.62
C GLN A 23 -10.78 4.48 8.29
N LYS A 24 -9.82 3.55 8.22
CA LYS A 24 -8.45 3.81 8.68
C LYS A 24 -7.67 4.53 7.60
N GLU A 25 -6.82 5.46 8.02
CA GLU A 25 -5.82 6.07 7.13
C GLU A 25 -4.71 5.06 6.81
N VAL A 26 -4.49 4.80 5.53
CA VAL A 26 -3.52 3.84 5.04
C VAL A 26 -2.44 4.53 4.23
N LYS A 27 -1.18 4.22 4.58
CA LYS A 27 0.00 4.51 3.78
C LYS A 27 0.57 3.19 3.28
N ALA A 28 0.95 3.10 2.01
CA ALA A 28 1.41 1.87 1.39
C ALA A 28 2.72 2.10 0.63
N ILE A 29 3.70 1.24 0.85
CA ILE A 29 4.95 1.26 0.07
C ILE A 29 4.83 0.36 -1.15
N LYS A 30 5.31 0.86 -2.29
CA LYS A 30 5.46 0.07 -3.52
C LYS A 30 6.80 0.37 -4.17
N ARG A 31 7.31 -0.57 -4.96
CA ARG A 31 8.43 -0.29 -5.87
C ARG A 31 7.89 0.37 -7.14
N GLY A 32 8.71 1.10 -7.87
CA GLY A 32 8.30 1.72 -9.14
C GLY A 32 7.72 0.72 -10.14
N SER A 33 8.21 -0.53 -10.13
CA SER A 33 7.77 -1.63 -11.01
C SER A 33 6.63 -2.50 -10.44
N SER A 34 6.12 -2.20 -9.25
CA SER A 34 5.04 -2.98 -8.62
C SER A 34 3.70 -2.81 -9.34
N ASP A 35 3.02 -3.92 -9.63
CA ASP A 35 1.61 -3.90 -10.06
C ASP A 35 0.69 -3.63 -8.85
N THR A 36 -0.17 -2.62 -8.97
CA THR A 36 -1.15 -2.21 -7.94
C THR A 36 -2.59 -2.32 -8.43
N SER A 37 -2.82 -3.08 -9.51
CA SER A 37 -4.12 -3.25 -10.16
C SER A 37 -5.23 -3.70 -9.20
N TRP A 38 -4.90 -4.49 -8.17
CA TRP A 38 -5.85 -4.96 -7.16
C TRP A 38 -6.41 -3.87 -6.23
N THR A 39 -5.83 -2.67 -6.21
CA THR A 39 -6.27 -1.54 -5.38
C THR A 39 -6.67 -0.32 -6.20
N ASN A 40 -6.79 -0.43 -7.53
CA ASN A 40 -7.05 0.70 -8.43
C ASN A 40 -8.32 1.49 -8.08
N ASP A 41 -9.39 0.81 -7.68
CA ASP A 41 -10.69 1.39 -7.29
C ASP A 41 -10.64 2.18 -5.98
N ILE A 42 -9.66 1.91 -5.12
CA ILE A 42 -9.47 2.59 -3.83
C ILE A 42 -8.15 3.36 -3.76
N ASN A 43 -7.49 3.55 -4.89
CA ASN A 43 -6.15 4.15 -4.98
C ASN A 43 -6.10 5.57 -4.39
N ASN A 44 -7.19 6.32 -4.53
CA ASN A 44 -7.35 7.67 -3.99
C ASN A 44 -7.52 7.72 -2.45
N LYS A 45 -7.73 6.58 -1.80
CA LYS A 45 -7.87 6.46 -0.34
C LYS A 45 -6.59 5.98 0.34
N VAL A 46 -5.52 5.76 -0.43
CA VAL A 46 -4.24 5.23 0.05
C VAL A 46 -3.14 6.21 -0.31
N GLU A 47 -2.31 6.57 0.68
CA GLU A 47 -1.11 7.35 0.43
C GLU A 47 0.01 6.40 -0.05
N TRP A 48 0.34 6.44 -1.34
CA TRP A 48 1.39 5.61 -1.90
C TRP A 48 2.75 6.28 -1.81
N VAL A 49 3.72 5.54 -1.29
CA VAL A 49 5.13 5.94 -1.24
C VAL A 49 5.92 4.97 -2.11
N GLU A 50 6.75 5.51 -3.00
CA GLU A 50 7.71 4.70 -3.72
C GLU A 50 8.93 4.44 -2.82
N ALA A 51 9.12 3.18 -2.43
CA ALA A 51 10.20 2.76 -1.55
C ALA A 51 10.53 1.28 -1.78
N ASP A 52 11.78 0.90 -1.50
CA ASP A 52 12.20 -0.49 -1.41
C ASP A 52 12.49 -0.82 0.07
N LEU A 53 11.99 -1.95 0.55
CA LEU A 53 12.18 -2.39 1.94
C LEU A 53 13.66 -2.64 2.27
N LEU A 54 14.49 -2.90 1.26
CA LEU A 54 15.93 -3.10 1.43
C LEU A 54 16.72 -1.78 1.46
N ASP A 55 16.08 -0.63 1.16
CA ASP A 55 16.66 0.69 1.33
C ASP A 55 16.22 1.29 2.67
N LEU A 56 17.09 1.15 3.68
CA LEU A 56 16.78 1.59 5.05
C LEU A 56 16.46 3.09 5.16
N TYR A 57 17.00 3.93 4.27
CA TYR A 57 16.73 5.36 4.30
C TYR A 57 15.37 5.72 3.68
N ALA A 58 14.76 4.81 2.94
CA ALA A 58 13.46 4.99 2.31
C ALA A 58 12.28 4.56 3.21
N LEU A 59 12.54 3.99 4.40
CA LEU A 59 11.55 3.49 5.36
C LEU A 59 11.38 4.44 6.56
#